data_AF-A0A8H6HEL1-F1
#
_entry.id   AF-A0A8H6HEL1-F1
#
_cell.length_a   1.000
_cell.length_b   1.000
_cell.length_c   1.000
_cell.angle_alpha   90.00
_cell.angle_beta   90.00
_cell.angle_gamma   90.00
#
_symmetry.space_group_name_H-M   'P 1'
#
loop_
_entity.id
_entity.type
_entity.pdbx_description
1 polymer ?
#
loop_
_entity_poly.entity_id
_entity_poly.type
_entity_poly.pdbx_seq_one_letter_code
_entity_poly.pdbx_strand_id
1 'polypeptide(L)'
;IHNDTSVVIPLGDEDYRDRLRTRRRLRRRSSRIPSNIHIAEEGEPVRILGAFFGHKISEENVWEPVIKKIDATLERWSRNHPTIRGLVMGNNTMIGGYTQYLTRVQGMPTSIAKSIRKKTDDFVYAKHGETKSNTIAMDVLFNDKDEGGLGLLDMEARNEAIDIMRLRTYLLPPEERPIWCKLADALLARSAVAKFRNVGTKALINPLTQNWRVNLSSEDLPASLKRMMRVAYKHNAAPTAVGASHELKCQMPLWYH
;
A
#
# COMPACT_ATOMS: atom_id res chain seq x y z
N ILE A 1 26.29 11.49 -0.37
CA ILE A 1 26.17 12.61 -1.34
C ILE A 1 24.71 12.70 -1.72
N HIS A 2 23.92 13.49 -0.98
CA HIS A 2 22.56 13.86 -1.39
C HIS A 2 22.70 15.09 -2.27
N ASN A 3 22.63 14.89 -3.58
CA ASN A 3 22.36 15.99 -4.49
C ASN A 3 20.88 16.33 -4.27
N ASP A 4 20.59 17.49 -3.71
CA ASP A 4 19.26 18.10 -3.72
C ASP A 4 18.91 18.49 -5.16
N THR A 5 18.64 17.49 -6.00
CA THR A 5 18.09 17.70 -7.32
C THR A 5 16.60 17.91 -7.16
N SER A 6 16.17 19.16 -7.17
CA SER A 6 14.77 19.50 -7.42
C SER A 6 14.33 18.82 -8.71
N VAL A 7 13.29 17.99 -8.63
CA VAL A 7 12.67 17.32 -9.79
C VAL A 7 11.22 17.80 -9.90
N VAL A 8 10.79 18.10 -11.11
CA VAL A 8 9.40 18.46 -11.42
C VAL A 8 8.69 17.24 -11.99
N ILE A 9 7.63 16.79 -11.32
CA ILE A 9 6.74 15.75 -11.83
C ILE A 9 5.52 16.43 -12.45
N PRO A 10 5.33 16.36 -13.77
CA PRO A 10 4.20 17.01 -14.42
C PRO A 10 2.90 16.26 -14.12
N LEU A 11 1.86 16.98 -13.67
CA LEU A 11 0.52 16.45 -13.40
C LEU A 11 -0.48 17.08 -14.38
N GLY A 12 -1.40 16.28 -14.92
CA GLY A 12 -2.43 16.73 -15.86
C GLY A 12 -2.62 15.77 -17.03
N ASP A 13 -3.31 16.24 -18.06
CA ASP A 13 -3.46 15.53 -19.34
C ASP A 13 -2.11 15.37 -20.06
N GLU A 14 -2.05 14.46 -21.04
CA GLU A 14 -0.85 14.18 -21.83
C GLU A 14 -0.32 15.43 -22.54
N ASP A 15 -1.20 16.19 -23.20
CA ASP A 15 -0.86 17.44 -23.88
C ASP A 15 -0.21 18.49 -22.95
N TYR A 16 -0.70 18.61 -21.72
CA TYR A 16 -0.15 19.49 -20.70
C TYR A 16 1.26 19.06 -20.33
N ARG A 17 1.46 17.76 -20.09
CA ARG A 17 2.74 17.21 -19.65
C ARG A 17 3.80 17.35 -20.74
N ASP A 18 3.45 17.06 -21.99
CA ASP A 18 4.34 17.21 -23.13
C ASP A 18 4.68 18.67 -23.42
N ARG A 19 3.69 19.56 -23.28
CA ARG A 19 3.92 21.00 -23.35
C ARG A 19 4.83 21.47 -22.23
N LEU A 20 4.68 20.95 -21.00
CA LEU A 20 5.53 21.33 -19.87
C LEU A 20 6.98 20.91 -20.12
N ARG A 21 7.21 19.68 -20.60
CA ARG A 21 8.55 19.18 -20.94
C ARG A 21 9.20 20.01 -22.03
N THR A 22 8.47 20.25 -23.12
CA THR A 22 8.96 20.98 -24.29
C THR A 22 9.22 22.45 -23.97
N ARG A 23 8.24 23.15 -23.39
CA ARG A 23 8.32 24.59 -23.14
C ARG A 23 9.03 24.94 -21.84
N ARG A 24 9.15 23.97 -20.93
CA ARG A 24 9.66 24.15 -19.56
C ARG A 24 8.95 25.31 -18.84
N ARG A 25 7.63 25.46 -19.01
CA ARG A 25 6.81 26.55 -18.44
C ARG A 25 5.46 26.02 -17.97
N LEU A 26 5.12 26.26 -16.70
CA LEU A 26 3.84 25.86 -16.10
C LEU A 26 2.64 26.50 -16.80
N ARG A 27 2.78 27.77 -17.23
CA ARG A 27 1.77 28.55 -17.95
C ARG A 27 2.43 29.39 -19.03
N ARG A 28 1.65 29.90 -19.99
CA ARG A 28 2.17 30.71 -21.11
C ARG A 28 3.00 31.92 -20.66
N ARG A 29 2.64 32.52 -19.52
CA ARG A 29 3.31 33.69 -18.92
C ARG A 29 4.22 33.37 -17.72
N SER A 30 4.35 32.11 -17.29
CA SER A 30 5.22 31.76 -16.16
C SER A 30 6.68 31.81 -16.57
N SER A 31 7.60 32.06 -15.64
CA SER A 31 9.04 31.88 -15.85
C SER A 31 9.36 30.47 -16.34
N ARG A 32 10.47 30.35 -17.08
CA ARG A 32 10.95 29.04 -17.56
C ARG A 32 11.62 28.31 -16.40
N ILE A 33 11.32 27.02 -16.26
CA ILE A 33 11.98 26.12 -15.30
C ILE A 33 13.47 26.04 -15.69
N PRO A 34 14.38 26.42 -14.78
CA PRO A 34 15.84 26.38 -14.99
C PRO A 34 16.30 25.04 -15.57
N SER A 35 17.27 25.04 -16.49
CA SER A 35 17.73 23.83 -17.20
C SER A 35 18.34 22.77 -16.28
N ASN A 36 18.87 23.17 -15.13
CA ASN A 36 19.43 22.29 -14.11
C ASN A 36 18.37 21.51 -13.30
N ILE A 37 17.08 21.87 -13.41
CA ILE A 37 15.99 21.16 -12.75
C ILE A 37 15.47 20.07 -13.70
N HIS A 38 15.51 18.81 -13.28
CA HIS A 38 14.99 17.72 -14.08
C HIS A 38 13.45 17.77 -14.14
N ILE A 39 12.87 17.47 -15.30
CA ILE A 39 11.42 17.28 -15.47
C ILE A 39 11.21 15.82 -15.84
N ALA A 40 10.42 15.11 -15.04
CA ALA A 40 10.24 13.68 -15.20
C ALA A 40 9.57 13.31 -16.54
N GLU A 41 10.14 12.30 -17.21
CA GLU A 41 9.61 11.73 -18.44
C GLU A 41 8.46 10.74 -18.18
N GLU A 42 7.76 10.32 -19.23
CA GLU A 42 6.79 9.23 -19.13
C GLU A 42 7.50 7.93 -18.77
N GLY A 43 6.92 7.16 -17.84
CA GLY A 43 7.48 5.90 -17.37
C GLY A 43 8.68 6.05 -16.43
N GLU A 44 9.16 7.28 -16.18
CA GLU A 44 10.30 7.54 -15.31
C GLU A 44 9.89 7.57 -13.83
N PRO A 45 10.40 6.65 -12.98
CA PRO A 45 10.11 6.67 -11.56
C PRO A 45 11.03 7.66 -10.82
N VAL A 46 10.45 8.71 -10.24
CA VAL A 46 11.14 9.71 -9.44
C VAL A 46 11.02 9.38 -7.96
N ARG A 47 12.17 9.23 -7.28
CA ARG A 47 12.20 8.90 -5.86
C ARG A 47 11.99 10.15 -4.99
N ILE A 48 10.92 10.18 -4.20
CA ILE A 48 10.59 11.24 -3.23
C ILE A 48 10.35 10.59 -1.87
N LEU A 49 11.12 11.01 -0.85
CA LEU A 49 11.03 10.50 0.53
C LEU A 49 11.04 8.97 0.61
N GLY A 50 11.77 8.29 -0.28
CA GLY A 50 11.88 6.83 -0.30
C GLY A 50 10.78 6.09 -1.08
N ALA A 51 9.74 6.77 -1.57
CA ALA A 51 8.73 6.23 -2.49
C ALA A 51 8.97 6.75 -3.92
N PHE A 52 8.35 6.12 -4.92
CA PHE A 52 8.57 6.43 -6.33
C PHE A 52 7.29 6.98 -6.99
N PHE A 53 7.38 8.14 -7.61
CA PHE A 53 6.26 8.82 -8.25
C PHE A 53 6.58 9.11 -9.71
N GLY A 54 5.56 9.16 -10.55
CA GLY A 54 5.70 9.39 -11.98
C GLY A 54 4.44 8.94 -12.69
N HIS A 55 4.37 9.17 -13.99
CA HIS A 55 3.25 8.71 -14.81
C HIS A 55 3.63 7.48 -15.62
N LYS A 56 2.69 6.55 -15.84
CA LYS A 56 2.92 5.26 -16.54
C LYS A 56 4.13 4.49 -15.97
N ILE A 57 4.43 4.66 -14.67
CA ILE A 57 5.53 3.94 -14.02
C ILE A 57 5.15 2.47 -13.84
N SER A 58 6.09 1.56 -14.14
CA SER A 58 5.92 0.15 -13.84
C SER A 58 6.06 -0.09 -12.33
N GLU A 59 5.06 -0.76 -11.74
CA GLU A 59 5.13 -1.17 -10.33
C GLU A 59 6.34 -2.10 -10.07
N GLU A 60 6.79 -2.86 -11.06
CA GLU A 60 7.95 -3.73 -10.94
C GLU A 60 9.25 -2.92 -10.78
N ASN A 61 9.40 -1.84 -11.55
CA ASN A 61 10.56 -0.95 -11.46
C ASN A 61 10.65 -0.26 -10.10
N VAL A 62 9.50 0.00 -9.45
CA VAL A 62 9.43 0.58 -8.10
C VAL A 62 10.01 -0.37 -7.06
N TRP A 63 9.79 -1.67 -7.21
CA TRP A 63 10.20 -2.70 -6.25
C TRP A 63 11.57 -3.32 -6.55
N GLU A 64 12.09 -3.18 -7.77
CA GLU A 64 13.37 -3.74 -8.19
C GLU A 64 14.54 -3.41 -7.24
N PRO A 65 14.74 -2.15 -6.78
CA PRO A 65 15.84 -1.85 -5.86
C PRO A 65 15.70 -2.57 -4.50
N VAL A 66 14.46 -2.74 -4.02
CA VAL A 66 14.17 -3.45 -2.77
C VAL A 66 14.45 -4.95 -2.95
N ILE A 67 14.02 -5.54 -4.07
CA ILE A 67 14.26 -6.95 -4.38
C ILE A 67 15.76 -7.23 -4.49
N LYS A 68 16.52 -6.41 -5.23
CA LYS A 68 17.99 -6.56 -5.32
C LYS A 68 18.66 -6.50 -3.95
N LYS A 69 18.17 -5.61 -3.07
CA LYS A 69 18.68 -5.51 -1.70
C LYS A 69 18.35 -6.74 -0.85
N ILE A 70 17.14 -7.30 -0.99
CA ILE A 70 16.74 -8.56 -0.36
C ILE A 70 17.67 -9.67 -0.83
N ASP A 71 17.83 -9.84 -2.15
CA ASP A 71 18.65 -10.90 -2.73
C ASP A 71 20.09 -10.89 -2.23
N ALA A 72 20.75 -9.73 -2.31
CA ALA A 72 22.12 -9.58 -1.81
C ALA A 72 22.24 -9.85 -0.29
N THR A 73 21.19 -9.53 0.47
CA THR A 73 21.18 -9.75 1.92
C THR A 73 20.96 -11.22 2.27
N LEU A 74 20.04 -11.90 1.60
CA LEU A 74 19.78 -13.33 1.79
C LEU A 74 20.98 -14.17 1.38
N GLU A 75 21.63 -13.84 0.25
CA GLU A 75 22.86 -14.50 -0.21
C GLU A 75 24.00 -14.35 0.80
N ARG A 76 24.17 -13.16 1.39
CA ARG A 76 25.20 -12.95 2.41
C ARG A 76 24.91 -13.76 3.68
N TRP A 77 23.65 -13.85 4.09
CA TRP A 77 23.26 -14.56 5.30
C TRP A 77 23.34 -16.09 5.15
N SER A 78 22.99 -16.63 3.97
CA SER A 78 23.02 -18.07 3.73
C SER A 78 24.43 -18.67 3.84
N ARG A 79 25.47 -17.87 3.57
CA ARG A 79 26.89 -18.27 3.72
C ARG A 79 27.30 -18.57 5.16
N ASN A 80 26.59 -18.02 6.16
CA ASN A 80 26.94 -18.18 7.58
C ASN A 80 26.19 -19.32 8.28
N HIS A 81 25.43 -20.12 7.52
CA HIS A 81 24.75 -21.32 8.01
C HIS A 81 23.93 -21.10 9.31
N PRO A 82 23.03 -20.11 9.33
CA PRO A 82 22.24 -19.80 10.52
C PRO A 82 21.31 -20.95 10.92
N THR A 83 21.03 -21.05 12.22
CA THR A 83 19.98 -21.94 12.73
C THR A 83 18.59 -21.51 12.23
N ILE A 84 17.58 -22.37 12.33
CA ILE A 84 16.20 -22.03 11.95
C ILE A 84 15.69 -20.75 12.65
N ARG A 85 16.03 -20.57 13.94
CA ARG A 85 15.69 -19.34 14.68
C ARG A 85 16.41 -18.12 14.09
N GLY A 86 17.67 -18.29 13.69
CA GLY A 86 18.46 -17.25 13.00
C GLY A 86 17.87 -16.89 11.64
N LEU A 87 17.40 -17.87 10.87
CA LEU A 87 16.71 -17.66 9.59
C LEU A 87 15.42 -16.86 9.79
N VAL A 88 14.56 -17.25 10.74
CA VAL A 88 13.32 -16.53 11.05
C VAL A 88 13.60 -15.10 11.51
N MET A 89 14.53 -14.91 12.46
CA MET A 89 14.91 -13.59 12.94
C MET A 89 15.46 -12.70 11.82
N GLY A 90 16.35 -13.26 11.00
CA GLY A 90 16.93 -12.57 9.85
C GLY A 90 15.87 -12.18 8.83
N ASN A 91 14.98 -13.11 8.48
CA ASN A 91 13.87 -12.84 7.57
C ASN A 91 12.99 -11.68 8.07
N ASN A 92 12.52 -11.75 9.32
CA ASN A 92 11.61 -10.77 9.89
C ASN A 92 12.25 -9.38 9.96
N THR A 93 13.52 -9.32 10.39
CA THR A 93 14.25 -8.05 10.53
C THR A 93 14.56 -7.44 9.16
N MET A 94 15.02 -8.25 8.21
CA MET A 94 15.54 -7.77 6.94
C MET A 94 14.45 -7.61 5.89
N ILE A 95 13.75 -8.70 5.53
CA ILE A 95 12.67 -8.64 4.54
C ILE A 95 11.52 -7.79 5.06
N GLY A 96 11.14 -7.99 6.34
CA GLY A 96 10.12 -7.15 6.98
C GLY A 96 10.51 -5.68 6.95
N GLY A 97 11.71 -5.34 7.43
CA GLY A 97 12.21 -3.97 7.47
C GLY A 97 12.32 -3.31 6.09
N TYR A 98 12.86 -4.00 5.09
CA TYR A 98 13.07 -3.42 3.75
C TYR A 98 11.77 -3.16 2.99
N THR A 99 10.73 -3.96 3.24
CA THR A 99 9.49 -3.89 2.46
C THR A 99 8.42 -3.03 3.14
N GLN A 100 8.42 -2.93 4.48
CA GLN A 100 7.33 -2.33 5.26
C GLN A 100 6.98 -0.90 4.85
N TYR A 101 7.99 -0.04 4.68
CA TYR A 101 7.77 1.37 4.34
C TYR A 101 7.11 1.52 2.96
N LEU A 102 7.68 0.86 1.94
CA LEU A 102 7.20 0.99 0.57
C LEU A 102 5.80 0.37 0.41
N THR A 103 5.52 -0.76 1.08
CA THR A 103 4.17 -1.34 1.17
C THR A 103 3.18 -0.34 1.75
N ARG A 104 3.54 0.35 2.83
CA ARG A 104 2.64 1.32 3.47
C ARG A 104 2.32 2.51 2.57
N VAL A 105 3.31 3.02 1.84
CA VAL A 105 3.14 4.23 1.02
C VAL A 105 2.44 3.92 -0.30
N GLN A 106 2.89 2.91 -1.04
CA GLN A 106 2.43 2.62 -2.41
C GLN A 106 1.64 1.33 -2.52
N GLY A 107 1.79 0.42 -1.56
CA GLY A 107 1.28 -0.94 -1.64
C GLY A 107 2.30 -1.88 -2.26
N MET A 108 2.09 -3.17 -2.00
CA MET A 108 2.85 -4.24 -2.62
C MET A 108 1.96 -4.95 -3.64
N PRO A 109 2.35 -5.00 -4.93
CA PRO A 109 1.65 -5.78 -5.93
C PRO A 109 1.69 -7.28 -5.60
N THR A 110 0.67 -8.03 -6.02
CA THR A 110 0.58 -9.47 -5.73
C THR A 110 1.74 -10.26 -6.33
N SER A 111 2.24 -9.88 -7.52
CA SER A 111 3.42 -10.50 -8.14
C SER A 111 4.66 -10.34 -7.28
N ILE A 112 4.88 -9.14 -6.75
CA ILE A 112 5.99 -8.82 -5.84
C ILE A 112 5.84 -9.57 -4.51
N ALA A 113 4.65 -9.60 -3.93
CA ALA A 113 4.38 -10.34 -2.69
C ALA A 113 4.69 -11.83 -2.85
N LYS A 114 4.24 -12.45 -3.95
CA LYS A 114 4.54 -13.85 -4.28
C LYS A 114 6.04 -14.09 -4.50
N SER A 115 6.72 -13.18 -5.18
CA SER A 115 8.18 -13.27 -5.40
C SER A 115 8.95 -13.22 -4.09
N ILE A 116 8.61 -12.30 -3.19
CA ILE A 116 9.24 -12.18 -1.87
C ILE A 116 8.90 -13.37 -0.97
N ARG A 117 7.66 -13.86 -1.01
CA ARG A 117 7.26 -15.09 -0.30
C ARG A 117 8.11 -16.27 -0.77
N LYS A 118 8.23 -16.49 -2.08
CA LYS A 118 9.08 -17.54 -2.63
C LYS A 118 10.53 -17.43 -2.16
N LYS A 119 11.11 -16.22 -2.17
CA LYS A 119 12.48 -15.99 -1.66
C LYS A 119 12.61 -16.27 -0.16
N THR A 120 11.56 -15.98 0.61
CA THR A 120 11.49 -16.31 2.04
C THR A 120 11.45 -17.82 2.23
N ASP A 121 10.64 -18.50 1.43
CA ASP A 121 10.51 -19.96 1.45
C ASP A 121 11.84 -20.62 1.09
N ASP A 122 12.45 -20.18 -0.01
CA ASP A 122 13.76 -20.64 -0.43
C ASP A 122 14.81 -20.36 0.65
N PHE A 123 14.80 -19.19 1.30
CA PHE A 123 15.78 -18.87 2.35
C PHE A 123 15.62 -19.70 3.62
N VAL A 124 14.37 -19.93 4.07
CA VAL A 124 14.08 -20.67 5.30
C VAL A 124 14.24 -22.17 5.09
N TYR A 125 13.90 -22.70 3.90
CA TYR A 125 14.00 -24.11 3.57
C TYR A 125 15.30 -24.51 2.86
N ALA A 126 16.10 -23.56 2.36
CA ALA A 126 17.40 -23.88 1.79
C ALA A 126 18.33 -24.43 2.87
N LYS A 127 18.61 -25.72 2.75
CA LYS A 127 19.71 -26.38 3.45
C LYS A 127 20.80 -26.65 2.42
N HIS A 128 21.92 -25.94 2.55
CA HIS A 128 23.25 -26.30 1.99
C HIS A 128 23.27 -27.09 0.66
N GLY A 129 22.52 -26.69 -0.37
CA GLY A 129 22.55 -27.36 -1.67
C GLY A 129 21.82 -28.71 -1.77
N GLU A 130 21.01 -29.11 -0.78
CA GLU A 130 20.23 -30.36 -0.82
C GLU A 130 18.71 -30.15 -0.67
N THR A 131 17.96 -30.95 -1.42
CA THR A 131 16.53 -30.78 -1.73
C THR A 131 15.55 -31.33 -0.66
N LYS A 132 15.90 -31.34 0.63
CA LYS A 132 14.98 -31.74 1.74
C LYS A 132 15.19 -30.87 3.00
N SER A 133 14.44 -29.76 3.11
CA SER A 133 13.17 -29.57 3.84
C SER A 133 13.29 -29.68 5.36
N ASN A 134 13.12 -28.54 6.04
CA ASN A 134 12.66 -28.53 7.43
C ASN A 134 11.37 -29.35 7.50
N THR A 135 11.24 -30.22 8.50
CA THR A 135 10.08 -31.10 8.72
C THR A 135 8.79 -30.36 9.10
N ILE A 136 8.88 -29.05 9.32
CA ILE A 136 7.77 -28.20 9.73
C ILE A 136 7.23 -27.47 8.50
N ALA A 137 5.91 -27.56 8.30
CA ALA A 137 5.21 -26.82 7.25
C ALA A 137 5.32 -25.31 7.46
N MET A 138 5.36 -24.54 6.36
CA MET A 138 5.65 -23.10 6.43
C MET A 138 4.56 -22.36 7.19
N ASP A 139 3.32 -22.79 6.99
CA ASP A 139 2.15 -22.21 7.65
C ASP A 139 2.24 -22.34 9.18
N VAL A 140 2.89 -23.40 9.69
CA VAL A 140 3.14 -23.57 11.13
C VAL A 140 4.23 -22.59 11.61
N LEU A 141 5.22 -22.28 10.78
CA LEU A 141 6.27 -21.33 11.14
C LEU A 141 5.73 -19.90 11.30
N PHE A 142 4.66 -19.54 10.57
CA PHE A 142 4.01 -18.23 10.71
C PHE A 142 3.33 -18.02 12.06
N ASN A 143 2.82 -19.09 12.68
CA ASN A 143 2.15 -19.01 13.97
C ASN A 143 3.07 -18.48 15.06
N ASP A 144 2.46 -17.93 16.10
CA ASP A 144 3.19 -17.46 17.26
C ASP A 144 3.86 -18.61 18.02
N LYS A 145 4.87 -18.26 18.83
CA LYS A 145 5.63 -19.24 19.61
C LYS A 145 4.75 -20.00 20.61
N ASP A 146 3.73 -19.34 21.13
CA ASP A 146 2.78 -19.93 22.09
C ASP A 146 1.84 -20.94 21.41
N GLU A 147 1.69 -20.87 20.09
CA GLU A 147 0.90 -21.79 19.25
C GLU A 147 1.77 -22.87 18.57
N GLY A 148 3.03 -23.01 18.99
CA GLY A 148 3.97 -23.99 18.44
C GLY A 148 4.68 -23.56 17.15
N GLY A 149 4.51 -22.30 16.73
CA GLY A 149 5.22 -21.71 15.60
C GLY A 149 6.53 -21.02 15.97
N LEU A 150 7.11 -20.27 15.03
CA LEU A 150 8.32 -19.48 15.25
C LEU A 150 8.13 -17.97 15.04
N GLY A 151 6.91 -17.54 14.69
CA GLY A 151 6.57 -16.16 14.37
C GLY A 151 7.24 -15.67 13.09
N LEU A 152 7.35 -16.54 12.08
CA LEU A 152 7.86 -16.15 10.76
C LEU A 152 6.92 -15.13 10.12
N LEU A 153 7.50 -14.12 9.46
CA LEU A 153 6.72 -13.06 8.85
C LEU A 153 5.90 -13.54 7.65
N ASP A 154 4.58 -13.58 7.81
CA ASP A 154 3.64 -13.71 6.70
C ASP A 154 3.48 -12.36 5.97
N MET A 155 3.92 -12.33 4.71
CA MET A 155 3.82 -11.16 3.82
C MET A 155 2.40 -10.74 3.52
N GLU A 156 1.50 -11.69 3.30
CA GLU A 156 0.12 -11.40 2.93
C GLU A 156 -0.63 -10.85 4.14
N ALA A 157 -0.52 -11.52 5.29
CA ALA A 157 -1.14 -11.06 6.54
C ALA A 157 -0.63 -9.68 6.95
N ARG A 158 0.68 -9.43 6.86
CA ARG A 158 1.26 -8.11 7.18
C ARG A 158 0.79 -7.01 6.22
N ASN A 159 0.69 -7.30 4.92
CA ASN A 159 0.19 -6.32 3.95
C ASN A 159 -1.27 -5.96 4.25
N GLU A 160 -2.11 -6.94 4.60
CA GLU A 160 -3.48 -6.68 5.06
C GLU A 160 -3.51 -5.86 6.35
N ALA A 161 -2.65 -6.18 7.34
CA ALA A 161 -2.55 -5.41 8.57
C ALA A 161 -2.16 -3.94 8.33
N ILE A 162 -1.28 -3.66 7.37
CA ILE A 162 -0.94 -2.29 6.95
C ILE A 162 -2.18 -1.56 6.41
N ASP A 163 -2.98 -2.24 5.58
CA ASP A 163 -4.23 -1.68 5.05
C ASP A 163 -5.30 -1.49 6.16
N ILE A 164 -5.35 -2.38 7.18
CA ILE A 164 -6.16 -2.20 8.39
C ILE A 164 -5.74 -0.94 9.15
N MET A 165 -4.45 -0.69 9.30
CA MET A 165 -3.95 0.53 9.98
C MET A 165 -4.32 1.80 9.21
N ARG A 166 -4.35 1.74 7.88
CA ARG A 166 -4.87 2.82 7.05
C ARG A 166 -6.37 3.01 7.26
N LEU A 167 -7.12 1.91 7.31
CA LEU A 167 -8.55 1.93 7.60
C LEU A 167 -8.84 2.52 8.98
N ARG A 168 -8.08 2.15 10.02
CA ARG A 168 -8.19 2.75 11.36
C ARG A 168 -8.04 4.26 11.30
N THR A 169 -7.08 4.77 10.51
CA THR A 169 -6.87 6.21 10.32
C THR A 169 -8.07 6.87 9.64
N TYR A 170 -8.66 6.20 8.64
CA TYR A 170 -9.87 6.66 7.96
C TYR A 170 -11.10 6.72 8.88
N LEU A 171 -11.19 5.80 9.84
CA LEU A 171 -12.30 5.69 10.78
C LEU A 171 -12.16 6.59 12.02
N LEU A 172 -11.10 7.39 12.14
CA LEU A 172 -10.96 8.37 13.22
C LEU A 172 -12.13 9.36 13.28
N PRO A 173 -12.36 10.03 14.41
CA PRO A 173 -13.30 11.14 14.49
C PRO A 173 -12.98 12.24 13.46
N PRO A 174 -13.98 12.94 12.90
CA PRO A 174 -13.77 13.95 11.85
C PRO A 174 -12.71 15.02 12.18
N GLU A 175 -12.61 15.41 13.45
CA GLU A 175 -11.63 16.39 13.97
C GLU A 175 -10.17 15.91 13.83
N GLU A 176 -9.94 14.60 13.91
CA GLU A 176 -8.60 13.98 13.89
C GLU A 176 -8.23 13.42 12.51
N ARG A 177 -9.18 13.42 11.56
CA ARG A 177 -8.96 12.84 10.24
C ARG A 177 -7.95 13.66 9.43
N PRO A 178 -6.95 13.00 8.83
CA PRO A 178 -6.08 13.64 7.85
C PRO A 178 -6.88 14.15 6.63
N ILE A 179 -6.35 15.17 5.96
CA ILE A 179 -6.98 15.82 4.80
C ILE A 179 -7.36 14.82 3.69
N TRP A 180 -6.53 13.80 3.47
CA TRP A 180 -6.79 12.80 2.42
C TRP A 180 -8.10 12.03 2.65
N CYS A 181 -8.60 11.93 3.89
CA CYS A 181 -9.88 11.26 4.17
C CYS A 181 -11.06 12.00 3.52
N LYS A 182 -11.05 13.33 3.49
CA LYS A 182 -12.09 14.12 2.80
C LYS A 182 -12.14 13.82 1.30
N LEU A 183 -10.98 13.65 0.69
CA LEU A 183 -10.88 13.22 -0.72
C LEU A 183 -11.34 11.77 -0.89
N ALA A 184 -10.97 10.89 0.06
CA ALA A 184 -11.40 9.50 0.04
C ALA A 184 -12.93 9.37 0.12
N ASP A 185 -13.59 10.12 1.01
CA ASP A 185 -15.06 10.14 1.13
C ASP A 185 -15.71 10.44 -0.23
N ALA A 186 -15.26 11.51 -0.91
CA ALA A 186 -15.77 11.91 -2.22
C ALA A 186 -15.52 10.87 -3.32
N LEU A 187 -14.33 10.26 -3.34
CA LEU A 187 -13.99 9.21 -4.31
C LEU A 187 -14.81 7.94 -4.08
N LEU A 188 -14.97 7.52 -2.82
CA LEU A 188 -15.76 6.33 -2.46
C LEU A 188 -17.23 6.53 -2.82
N ALA A 189 -17.81 7.70 -2.52
CA ALA A 189 -19.18 8.04 -2.85
C ALA A 189 -19.42 8.05 -4.37
N ARG A 190 -18.50 8.61 -5.15
CA ARG A 190 -18.56 8.60 -6.63
C ARG A 190 -18.45 7.18 -7.21
N SER A 191 -17.65 6.33 -6.58
CA SER A 191 -17.47 4.92 -6.96
C SER A 191 -18.50 3.99 -6.32
N ALA A 192 -19.65 4.47 -5.83
CA ALA A 192 -20.71 3.61 -5.34
C ALA A 192 -21.26 2.66 -6.42
N VAL A 193 -21.69 1.46 -6.00
CA VAL A 193 -22.35 0.47 -6.87
C VAL A 193 -23.63 1.10 -7.45
N ALA A 194 -23.99 0.72 -8.69
CA ALA A 194 -25.08 1.32 -9.47
C ALA A 194 -26.40 1.46 -8.68
N LYS A 195 -26.72 0.47 -7.84
CA LYS A 195 -27.89 0.46 -6.94
C LYS A 195 -28.03 1.71 -6.08
N PHE A 196 -26.91 2.33 -5.69
CA PHE A 196 -26.86 3.46 -4.75
C PHE A 196 -26.58 4.80 -5.43
N ARG A 197 -26.45 4.86 -6.77
CA ARG A 197 -26.10 6.10 -7.48
C ARG A 197 -27.24 7.12 -7.53
N ASN A 198 -28.49 6.66 -7.47
CA ASN A 198 -29.68 7.52 -7.60
C ASN A 198 -29.94 8.41 -6.38
N VAL A 199 -29.21 8.21 -5.29
CA VAL A 199 -29.41 8.88 -3.99
C VAL A 199 -28.66 10.22 -3.91
N GLY A 200 -27.79 10.48 -4.89
CA GLY A 200 -26.88 11.62 -4.88
C GLY A 200 -25.69 11.38 -3.95
N THR A 201 -24.51 11.83 -4.37
CA THR A 201 -23.24 11.60 -3.66
C THR A 201 -23.19 12.22 -2.26
N LYS A 202 -24.00 13.25 -1.99
CA LYS A 202 -24.07 13.91 -0.68
C LYS A 202 -24.70 13.05 0.43
N ALA A 203 -25.55 12.09 0.07
CA ALA A 203 -26.16 11.16 1.01
C ALA A 203 -25.26 9.96 1.35
N LEU A 204 -24.19 9.76 0.56
CA LEU A 204 -23.22 8.67 0.72
C LEU A 204 -22.03 9.18 1.52
N ILE A 205 -22.12 9.11 2.85
CA ILE A 205 -21.12 9.65 3.76
C ILE A 205 -19.99 8.64 3.98
N ASN A 206 -20.30 7.43 4.41
CA ASN A 206 -19.28 6.42 4.70
C ASN A 206 -19.83 5.00 4.48
N PRO A 207 -19.21 4.20 3.59
CA PRO A 207 -19.68 2.85 3.26
C PRO A 207 -19.48 1.81 4.36
N LEU A 208 -18.80 2.15 5.45
CA LEU A 208 -18.57 1.26 6.59
C LEU A 208 -19.50 1.54 7.77
N THR A 209 -20.16 2.69 7.77
CA THR A 209 -21.19 3.04 8.76
C THR A 209 -22.58 3.10 8.13
N GLN A 210 -22.67 2.97 6.80
CA GLN A 210 -23.91 2.90 6.05
C GLN A 210 -23.96 1.62 5.22
N ASN A 211 -25.16 1.19 4.84
CA ASN A 211 -25.41 -0.08 4.17
C ASN A 211 -25.09 -0.12 2.65
N TRP A 212 -24.49 0.94 2.09
CA TRP A 212 -24.11 0.98 0.69
C TRP A 212 -22.69 0.42 0.46
N ARG A 213 -22.41 0.00 -0.78
CA ARG A 213 -21.13 -0.62 -1.16
C ARG A 213 -20.43 0.16 -2.26
N VAL A 214 -19.10 0.12 -2.19
CA VAL A 214 -18.19 0.70 -3.19
C VAL A 214 -17.92 -0.31 -4.30
N ASN A 215 -17.97 0.13 -5.56
CA ASN A 215 -17.52 -0.64 -6.72
C ASN A 215 -15.98 -0.66 -6.78
N LEU A 216 -15.38 -1.74 -6.29
CA LEU A 216 -13.92 -1.92 -6.27
C LEU A 216 -13.29 -2.09 -7.66
N SER A 217 -14.08 -2.32 -8.70
CA SER A 217 -13.60 -2.41 -10.09
C SER A 217 -13.58 -1.05 -10.81
N SER A 218 -14.09 0.01 -10.17
CA SER A 218 -14.10 1.37 -10.74
C SER A 218 -12.67 1.87 -11.03
N GLU A 219 -12.40 2.31 -12.26
CA GLU A 219 -11.10 2.90 -12.65
C GLU A 219 -10.80 4.20 -11.89
N ASP A 220 -11.85 4.97 -11.60
CA ASP A 220 -11.80 6.21 -10.83
C ASP A 220 -11.33 6.05 -9.38
N LEU A 221 -11.37 4.82 -8.85
CA LEU A 221 -10.97 4.55 -7.47
C LEU A 221 -9.47 4.18 -7.41
N PRO A 222 -8.64 4.96 -6.69
CA PRO A 222 -7.22 4.64 -6.53
C PRO A 222 -6.99 3.26 -5.92
N ALA A 223 -5.91 2.60 -6.35
CA ALA A 223 -5.55 1.26 -5.88
C ALA A 223 -5.42 1.17 -4.35
N SER A 224 -4.94 2.22 -3.69
CA SER A 224 -4.84 2.30 -2.23
C SER A 224 -6.20 2.22 -1.53
N LEU A 225 -7.21 2.93 -2.03
CA LEU A 225 -8.57 2.87 -1.50
C LEU A 225 -9.24 1.53 -1.83
N LYS A 226 -9.00 0.97 -3.02
CA LYS A 226 -9.46 -0.38 -3.38
C LYS A 226 -8.96 -1.43 -2.38
N ARG A 227 -7.67 -1.40 -2.05
CA ARG A 227 -7.06 -2.32 -1.06
C ARG A 227 -7.66 -2.13 0.32
N MET A 228 -7.71 -0.88 0.82
CA MET A 228 -8.28 -0.55 2.12
C MET A 228 -9.72 -1.06 2.26
N MET A 229 -10.58 -0.81 1.26
CA MET A 229 -11.98 -1.28 1.28
C MET A 229 -12.10 -2.80 1.12
N ARG A 230 -11.25 -3.44 0.31
CA ARG A 230 -11.22 -4.91 0.20
C ARG A 230 -10.91 -5.56 1.54
N VAL A 231 -9.91 -5.06 2.25
CA VAL A 231 -9.51 -5.54 3.58
C VAL A 231 -10.62 -5.27 4.61
N ALA A 232 -11.25 -4.09 4.56
CA ALA A 232 -12.40 -3.77 5.41
C ALA A 232 -13.54 -4.79 5.23
N TYR A 233 -13.87 -5.16 3.99
CA TYR A 233 -14.92 -6.13 3.71
C TYR A 233 -14.51 -7.56 4.07
N LYS A 234 -13.26 -7.96 3.79
CA LYS A 234 -12.75 -9.30 4.10
C LYS A 234 -12.83 -9.60 5.60
N HIS A 235 -12.44 -8.62 6.43
CA HIS A 235 -12.39 -8.77 7.89
C HIS A 235 -13.64 -8.23 8.60
N ASN A 236 -14.67 -7.83 7.85
CA ASN A 236 -15.87 -7.18 8.38
C ASN A 236 -15.56 -6.02 9.35
N ALA A 237 -14.52 -5.24 9.04
CA ALA A 237 -14.04 -4.16 9.88
C ALA A 237 -14.91 -2.92 9.72
N ALA A 238 -15.70 -2.61 10.74
CA ALA A 238 -16.57 -1.44 10.81
C ALA A 238 -16.59 -0.86 12.23
N PRO A 239 -16.82 0.46 12.40
CA PRO A 239 -17.09 1.04 13.71
C PRO A 239 -18.30 0.34 14.34
N THR A 240 -18.12 -0.19 15.54
CA THR A 240 -19.21 -0.78 16.33
C THR A 240 -19.52 0.12 17.52
N ALA A 241 -20.77 0.52 17.67
CA ALA A 241 -21.22 1.25 18.85
C ALA A 241 -21.75 0.25 19.89
N VAL A 242 -21.01 0.07 20.99
CA VAL A 242 -21.49 -0.70 22.14
C VAL A 242 -22.35 0.24 22.99
N GLY A 243 -23.67 0.03 22.99
CA GLY A 243 -24.60 0.85 23.79
C GLY A 243 -24.78 2.28 23.26
N ALA A 244 -25.14 2.43 21.98
CA ALA A 244 -25.34 3.75 21.37
C ALA A 244 -26.38 4.59 22.15
N SER A 245 -25.96 5.76 22.64
CA SER A 245 -26.84 6.73 23.28
C SER A 245 -27.94 7.20 22.32
N HIS A 246 -29.06 7.67 22.86
CA HIS A 246 -30.14 8.23 22.05
C HIS A 246 -29.64 9.40 21.17
N GLU A 247 -28.81 10.27 21.72
CA GLU A 247 -28.18 11.38 21.01
C GLU A 247 -27.34 10.92 19.81
N LEU A 248 -26.53 9.86 19.99
CA LEU A 248 -25.73 9.29 18.91
C LEU A 248 -26.61 8.70 17.80
N LYS A 249 -27.71 8.04 18.17
CA LYS A 249 -28.69 7.52 17.20
C LYS A 249 -29.33 8.64 16.39
N CYS A 250 -29.62 9.79 17.00
CA CYS A 250 -30.16 10.97 16.30
C CYS A 250 -29.13 11.63 15.37
N GLN A 251 -27.83 11.45 15.62
CA GLN A 251 -26.75 11.92 14.75
C GLN A 251 -26.44 10.96 13.60
N MET A 252 -27.01 9.75 13.59
CA MET A 252 -26.78 8.81 12.50
C MET A 252 -27.43 9.33 11.20
N PRO A 253 -26.80 9.07 10.03
CA PRO A 253 -27.14 9.72 8.75
C PRO A 253 -28.57 9.66 8.13
N LEU A 254 -29.72 9.57 8.78
CA LEU A 254 -31.10 9.37 8.22
C LEU A 254 -31.34 8.24 7.17
N TRP A 255 -30.50 8.11 6.15
CA TRP A 255 -30.52 7.15 5.06
C TRP A 255 -29.39 6.12 5.18
N TYR A 256 -29.73 4.89 4.83
CA TYR A 256 -28.79 3.77 4.74
C TYR A 256 -28.11 3.37 6.05
N HIS A 257 -28.84 3.35 7.17
CA HIS A 257 -28.41 2.65 8.39
C HIS A 257 -28.44 1.14 8.23
#